data_AF-I0FF94-F1
#
_entry.id   AF-I0FF94-F1
#
_cell.length_a   1.000
_cell.length_b   1.000
_cell.length_c   1.000
_cell.angle_alpha   90.00
_cell.angle_beta   90.00
_cell.angle_gamma   90.00
#
_symmetry.space_group_name_H-M   'P 1'
#
loop_
_entity.id
_entity.type
_entity.pdbx_description
1 polymer ?
#
loop_
_entity_poly.entity_id
_entity_poly.type
_entity_poly.pdbx_seq_one_letter_code
_entity_poly.pdbx_strand_id
1 'polypeptide(L)'
;MQCPLERLRSKRIKIEPKNKNKKNNTFIKIEKINDRTMYHTKITKDFYVFGENKKQKNKFLICMRDIFKSERINAFNLFSIKGDDRFLGMYYGYKDLEKPIIINYKNDAVGTNQSIKMFKVCYVEFRFKHGSVFCYIKCMKNLLKKEKKIKNTVKFCLVI
;
A
#
# COMPACT_ATOMS: atom_id res chain seq x y z
N MET A 1 -4.54 -32.43 16.15
CA MET A 1 -3.89 -31.88 14.93
C MET A 1 -4.95 -31.19 14.09
N GLN A 2 -4.76 -29.92 13.74
CA GLN A 2 -5.79 -29.16 13.04
C GLN A 2 -5.57 -29.22 11.52
N CYS A 3 -6.64 -29.53 10.78
CA CYS A 3 -6.60 -29.84 9.35
C CYS A 3 -6.04 -28.65 8.53
N PRO A 4 -5.23 -28.86 7.47
CA PRO A 4 -4.66 -27.77 6.67
C PRO A 4 -5.69 -26.76 6.13
N LEU A 5 -6.91 -27.22 5.83
CA LEU A 5 -8.03 -26.36 5.45
C LEU A 5 -8.51 -25.43 6.57
N GLU A 6 -8.47 -25.87 7.83
CA GLU A 6 -8.83 -25.02 8.97
C GLU A 6 -7.77 -23.94 9.23
N ARG A 7 -6.48 -24.23 8.98
CA ARG A 7 -5.40 -23.23 8.98
C ARG A 7 -5.56 -22.20 7.87
N LEU A 8 -6.07 -22.60 6.70
CA LEU A 8 -6.37 -21.68 5.59
C LEU A 8 -7.65 -20.86 5.84
N ARG A 9 -8.66 -21.43 6.52
CA ARG A 9 -9.88 -20.72 6.93
C ARG A 9 -9.64 -19.73 8.07
N SER A 10 -8.80 -20.05 9.05
CA SER A 10 -8.34 -19.10 10.07
C SER A 10 -7.44 -17.99 9.50
N LYS A 11 -6.69 -18.28 8.42
CA LYS A 11 -5.99 -17.29 7.58
C LYS A 11 -6.88 -16.50 6.63
N ARG A 12 -8.18 -16.80 6.50
CA ARG A 12 -9.14 -15.85 5.92
C ARG A 12 -9.28 -14.72 6.94
N ILE A 13 -8.29 -13.84 6.90
CA ILE A 13 -8.25 -12.53 7.53
C ILE A 13 -9.67 -11.99 7.60
N LYS A 14 -10.08 -11.54 8.78
CA LYS A 14 -11.31 -10.79 9.00
C LYS A 14 -11.36 -9.62 8.01
N ILE A 15 -11.89 -9.86 6.81
CA ILE A 15 -12.28 -8.81 5.88
C ILE A 15 -13.59 -8.32 6.46
N GLU A 16 -13.50 -7.45 7.47
CA GLU A 16 -14.68 -6.82 8.03
C GLU A 16 -15.41 -6.10 6.88
N PRO A 17 -16.68 -6.41 6.61
CA PRO A 17 -17.48 -5.62 5.69
C PRO A 17 -17.49 -4.19 6.21
N LYS A 18 -16.95 -3.25 5.42
CA LYS A 18 -16.86 -1.84 5.80
C LYS A 18 -18.26 -1.29 6.09
N ASN A 19 -18.55 -1.05 7.37
CA ASN A 19 -19.64 -0.19 7.80
C ASN A 19 -19.49 1.18 7.12
N LYS A 20 -20.55 1.62 6.44
CA LYS A 20 -20.62 2.87 5.64
C LYS A 20 -20.35 4.16 6.45
N ASN A 21 -20.26 4.08 7.78
CA ASN A 21 -20.17 5.24 8.68
C ASN A 21 -18.80 5.47 9.36
N LYS A 22 -17.75 4.70 9.03
CA LYS A 22 -16.38 5.00 9.49
C LYS A 22 -15.70 5.90 8.45
N LYS A 23 -15.41 7.17 8.80
CA LYS A 23 -14.51 8.04 8.01
C LYS A 23 -13.34 7.19 7.50
N ASN A 24 -13.18 7.09 6.18
CA ASN A 24 -12.15 6.26 5.55
C ASN A 24 -10.76 6.77 5.98
N ASN A 25 -10.21 6.18 7.04
CA ASN A 25 -8.94 6.56 7.68
C ASN A 25 -7.69 6.15 6.87
N THR A 26 -7.89 5.76 5.60
CA THR A 26 -6.84 5.27 4.70
C THR A 26 -5.99 6.41 4.16
N PHE A 27 -6.60 7.55 3.84
CA PHE A 27 -5.93 8.67 3.21
C PHE A 27 -5.56 9.73 4.25
N ILE A 28 -4.32 10.20 4.22
CA ILE A 28 -3.85 11.33 5.03
C ILE A 28 -4.15 12.66 4.36
N LYS A 29 -4.18 12.66 3.03
CA LYS A 29 -4.35 13.86 2.22
C LYS A 29 -5.02 13.49 0.90
N ILE A 30 -5.88 14.37 0.44
CA ILE A 30 -6.46 14.32 -0.90
C ILE A 30 -6.23 15.72 -1.48
N GLU A 31 -5.52 15.79 -2.58
CA GLU A 31 -5.21 17.04 -3.28
C GLU A 31 -6.00 17.06 -4.59
N LYS A 32 -6.54 18.21 -4.94
CA LYS A 32 -7.08 18.47 -6.28
C LYS A 32 -6.18 19.48 -6.94
N ILE A 33 -5.52 19.06 -8.00
CA ILE A 33 -4.61 19.89 -8.78
C ILE A 33 -5.16 19.89 -10.19
N ASN A 34 -5.71 21.03 -10.61
CA ASN A 34 -6.52 21.16 -11.83
C ASN A 34 -7.66 20.11 -11.81
N ASP A 35 -7.86 19.40 -12.92
CA ASP A 35 -8.86 18.33 -13.04
C ASP A 35 -8.39 16.97 -12.51
N ARG A 36 -7.21 16.90 -11.87
CA ARG A 36 -6.64 15.65 -11.36
C ARG A 36 -6.76 15.56 -9.84
N THR A 37 -7.23 14.42 -9.35
CA THR A 37 -7.30 14.14 -7.92
C THR A 37 -6.15 13.22 -7.48
N MET A 38 -5.35 13.67 -6.53
CA MET A 38 -4.22 12.94 -5.96
C MET A 38 -4.58 12.44 -4.56
N TYR A 39 -4.52 11.13 -4.36
CA TYR A 39 -4.81 10.49 -3.09
C TYR A 39 -3.50 10.07 -2.42
N HIS A 40 -3.32 10.46 -1.16
CA HIS A 40 -2.14 10.13 -0.38
C HIS A 40 -2.51 9.22 0.79
N THR A 41 -1.97 8.01 0.82
CA THR A 41 -2.33 7.03 1.85
C THR A 41 -1.60 7.32 3.17
N LYS A 42 -2.04 6.67 4.25
CA LYS A 42 -1.17 6.44 5.39
C LYS A 42 0.00 5.54 5.00
N ILE A 43 1.04 5.60 5.81
CA ILE A 43 2.23 4.77 5.62
C ILE A 43 1.90 3.35 6.06
N THR A 44 2.15 2.41 5.17
CA THR A 44 1.83 1.00 5.33
C THR A 44 3.10 0.16 5.33
N LYS A 45 2.99 -1.11 5.72
CA LYS A 45 4.13 -2.03 5.72
C LYS A 45 4.58 -2.34 4.29
N ASP A 46 3.63 -2.78 3.47
CA ASP A 46 3.77 -3.24 2.08
C ASP A 46 2.39 -3.45 1.43
N PHE A 47 2.40 -3.78 0.14
CA PHE A 47 1.21 -4.25 -0.57
C PHE A 47 0.85 -5.68 -0.19
N TYR A 48 -0.44 -5.97 -0.16
CA TYR A 48 -0.98 -7.32 -0.11
C TYR A 48 -1.42 -7.79 -1.50
N VAL A 49 -2.25 -7.00 -2.17
CA VAL A 49 -2.68 -7.23 -3.55
C VAL A 49 -3.09 -5.90 -4.18
N PHE A 50 -2.90 -5.75 -5.48
CA PHE A 50 -3.46 -4.66 -6.26
C PHE A 50 -3.81 -5.15 -7.68
N GLY A 51 -4.68 -4.44 -8.38
CA GLY A 51 -5.10 -4.78 -9.75
C GLY A 51 -6.61 -4.67 -9.96
N GLU A 52 -7.12 -5.35 -10.98
CA GLU A 52 -8.56 -5.33 -11.26
C GLU A 52 -9.37 -6.02 -10.15
N ASN A 53 -10.40 -5.32 -9.67
CA ASN A 53 -11.28 -5.88 -8.66
C ASN A 53 -12.20 -6.95 -9.27
N LYS A 54 -11.94 -8.21 -8.93
CA LYS A 54 -12.74 -9.37 -9.38
C LYS A 54 -14.23 -9.29 -9.02
N LYS A 55 -14.59 -8.54 -7.97
CA LYS A 55 -15.98 -8.38 -7.50
C LYS A 55 -16.65 -7.12 -8.06
N GLN A 56 -15.89 -6.05 -8.26
CA GLN A 56 -16.38 -4.79 -8.83
C GLN A 56 -15.70 -4.56 -10.16
N LYS A 57 -16.33 -5.03 -11.24
CA LYS A 57 -15.80 -4.90 -12.60
C LYS A 57 -15.34 -3.46 -12.87
N ASN A 58 -14.21 -3.34 -13.58
CA ASN A 58 -13.63 -2.07 -14.01
C ASN A 58 -13.12 -1.14 -12.90
N LYS A 59 -12.94 -1.59 -11.65
CA LYS A 59 -12.30 -0.75 -10.61
C LYS A 59 -10.93 -1.27 -10.23
N PHE A 60 -10.00 -0.35 -9.99
CA PHE A 60 -8.67 -0.70 -9.49
C PHE A 60 -8.69 -0.86 -7.98
N LEU A 61 -8.42 -2.08 -7.53
CA LEU A 61 -8.31 -2.46 -6.12
C LEU A 61 -6.86 -2.28 -5.68
N ILE A 62 -6.69 -1.67 -4.51
CA ILE A 62 -5.42 -1.65 -3.78
C ILE A 62 -5.67 -2.13 -2.35
N CYS A 63 -4.90 -3.13 -1.93
CA CYS A 63 -4.88 -3.69 -0.59
C CYS A 63 -3.47 -3.56 0.00
N MET A 64 -3.36 -2.94 1.17
CA MET A 64 -2.09 -2.75 1.87
C MET A 64 -2.17 -3.26 3.31
N ARG A 65 -1.06 -3.75 3.85
CA ARG A 65 -0.97 -4.20 5.24
C ARG A 65 -0.56 -3.06 6.16
N ASP A 66 -1.25 -2.95 7.30
CA ASP A 66 -0.90 -1.97 8.33
C ASP A 66 0.54 -2.16 8.82
N ILE A 67 1.19 -1.06 9.18
CA ILE A 67 2.59 -0.98 9.60
C ILE A 67 2.83 -1.71 10.94
N PHE A 68 1.85 -1.71 11.85
CA PHE A 68 1.97 -2.29 13.19
C PHE A 68 1.24 -3.64 13.35
N LYS A 69 0.17 -3.87 12.58
CA LYS A 69 -0.66 -5.09 12.68
C LYS A 69 -0.80 -5.70 11.30
N SER A 70 0.11 -6.60 10.91
CA SER A 70 0.14 -7.17 9.56
C SER A 70 -1.11 -7.95 9.15
N GLU A 71 -1.92 -8.37 10.13
CA GLU A 71 -3.22 -9.01 9.91
C GLU A 71 -4.31 -8.01 9.48
N ARG A 72 -4.12 -6.72 9.72
CA ARG A 72 -5.04 -5.66 9.27
C ARG A 72 -4.70 -5.26 7.84
N ILE A 73 -5.66 -5.49 6.94
CA ILE A 73 -5.57 -5.13 5.53
C ILE A 73 -6.49 -3.94 5.26
N ASN A 74 -5.92 -2.87 4.73
CA ASN A 74 -6.66 -1.72 4.24
C ASN A 74 -6.88 -1.88 2.73
N ALA A 75 -8.12 -2.16 2.35
CA ALA A 75 -8.55 -2.29 0.96
C ALA A 75 -9.36 -1.06 0.52
N PHE A 76 -9.09 -0.54 -0.67
CA PHE A 76 -9.88 0.51 -1.30
C PHE A 76 -9.88 0.35 -2.82
N ASN A 77 -10.98 0.80 -3.42
CA ASN A 77 -11.12 0.89 -4.87
C ASN A 77 -11.08 2.36 -5.23
N LEU A 78 -10.09 2.76 -6.02
CA LEU A 78 -10.00 4.11 -6.57
C LEU A 78 -9.82 3.98 -8.07
N PHE A 79 -10.60 4.78 -8.81
CA PHE A 79 -10.55 4.92 -10.25
C PHE A 79 -11.03 3.72 -11.08
N SER A 80 -11.48 4.05 -12.29
CA SER A 80 -11.87 3.06 -13.28
C SER A 80 -10.62 2.51 -13.97
N ILE A 81 -10.68 1.26 -14.43
CA ILE A 81 -9.63 0.68 -15.29
C ILE A 81 -10.02 0.84 -16.77
N LYS A 82 -11.32 1.04 -17.05
CA LYS A 82 -11.87 1.18 -18.40
C LYS A 82 -12.58 2.53 -18.58
N GLY A 83 -12.68 2.97 -19.83
CA GLY A 83 -13.32 4.25 -20.19
C GLY A 83 -12.34 5.41 -20.09
N ASP A 84 -12.86 6.59 -19.72
CA ASP A 84 -12.11 7.84 -19.79
C ASP A 84 -10.96 7.88 -18.77
N ASP A 85 -11.18 7.39 -17.54
CA ASP A 85 -10.17 7.43 -16.48
C ASP A 85 -9.24 6.20 -16.45
N ARG A 86 -8.68 5.84 -17.60
CA ARG A 86 -7.86 4.62 -17.74
C ARG A 86 -6.58 4.65 -16.90
N PHE A 87 -6.12 3.47 -16.49
CA PHE A 87 -4.82 3.28 -15.82
C PHE A 87 -3.66 3.57 -16.78
N LEU A 88 -2.72 4.41 -16.35
CA LEU A 88 -1.57 4.86 -17.14
C LEU A 88 -0.26 4.17 -16.74
N GLY A 89 -0.18 3.61 -15.54
CA GLY A 89 1.00 2.87 -15.10
C GLY A 89 1.33 3.05 -13.62
N MET A 90 2.40 2.37 -13.21
CA MET A 90 2.89 2.36 -11.83
C MET A 90 4.30 2.94 -11.79
N TYR A 91 4.52 3.89 -10.88
CA TYR A 91 5.80 4.56 -10.66
C TYR A 91 6.22 4.40 -9.21
N TYR A 92 7.51 4.47 -8.93
CA TYR A 92 8.01 4.39 -7.57
C TYR A 92 9.07 5.46 -7.34
N GLY A 93 9.22 5.88 -6.09
CA GLY A 93 10.16 6.91 -5.73
C GLY A 93 10.27 7.09 -4.23
N TYR A 94 11.04 8.09 -3.85
CA TYR A 94 11.21 8.50 -2.46
C TYR A 94 10.66 9.89 -2.26
N LYS A 95 10.08 10.11 -1.08
CA LYS A 95 9.66 11.41 -0.62
C LYS A 95 10.34 11.71 0.70
N ASP A 96 11.02 12.85 0.75
CA ASP A 96 11.50 13.42 2.00
C ASP A 96 10.31 13.94 2.80
N LEU A 97 10.35 13.72 4.11
CA LEU A 97 9.30 14.10 5.02
C LEU A 97 9.71 15.37 5.75
N GLU A 98 8.81 16.35 5.81
CA GLU A 98 9.01 17.57 6.60
C GLU A 98 9.17 17.25 8.10
N LYS A 99 8.50 16.20 8.58
CA LYS A 99 8.59 15.71 9.97
C LYS A 99 8.87 14.20 9.96
N PRO A 100 9.80 13.70 10.81
CA PRO A 100 10.08 12.28 10.87
C PRO A 100 8.90 11.50 11.42
N ILE A 101 8.66 10.31 10.88
CA ILE A 101 7.74 9.35 11.48
C ILE A 101 8.48 8.60 12.58
N ILE A 102 7.87 8.56 13.76
CA ILE A 102 8.37 7.80 14.89
C ILE A 102 7.64 6.46 14.91
N ILE A 103 8.42 5.38 14.80
CA ILE A 103 7.91 4.00 14.84
C ILE A 103 8.38 3.37 16.13
N ASN A 104 7.45 3.13 17.04
CA ASN A 104 7.72 2.41 18.28
C ASN A 104 7.54 0.91 18.07
N TYR A 105 8.45 0.11 18.62
CA TYR A 105 8.37 -1.35 18.62
C TYR A 105 8.93 -1.91 19.92
N LYS A 106 8.43 -3.08 20.31
CA LYS A 106 9.01 -3.85 21.42
C LYS A 106 10.14 -4.68 20.85
N ASN A 107 11.33 -4.58 21.43
CA ASN A 107 12.44 -5.45 21.08
C ASN A 107 12.45 -6.62 22.07
N ASP A 108 11.95 -7.77 21.64
CA ASP A 108 11.81 -8.94 22.52
C ASP A 108 13.16 -9.45 23.05
N ALA A 109 14.27 -9.18 22.35
CA ALA A 109 15.62 -9.54 22.81
C ALA A 109 16.15 -8.62 23.93
N VAL A 110 15.67 -7.38 24.00
CA VAL A 110 16.13 -6.36 24.97
C VAL A 110 15.05 -6.07 26.03
N GLY A 111 13.84 -6.60 25.86
CA GLY A 111 12.71 -6.41 26.77
C GLY A 111 12.16 -4.98 26.84
N THR A 112 12.70 -4.04 26.05
CA THR A 112 12.39 -2.60 26.13
C THR A 112 11.69 -2.07 24.88
N ASN A 113 10.95 -0.97 25.05
CA ASN A 113 10.36 -0.23 23.94
C ASN A 113 11.44 0.60 23.25
N GLN A 114 11.61 0.38 21.96
CA GLN A 114 12.54 1.12 21.11
C GLN A 114 11.76 1.95 20.10
N SER A 115 12.37 3.04 19.62
CA SER A 115 11.79 3.92 18.60
C SER A 115 12.78 4.16 17.47
N ILE A 116 12.29 4.12 16.23
CA ILE A 116 13.06 4.50 15.05
C ILE A 116 12.41 5.74 14.42
N LYS A 117 13.25 6.72 14.09
CA LYS A 117 12.86 7.91 13.32
C LYS A 117 13.12 7.68 11.84
N MET A 118 12.13 7.97 11.01
CA MET A 118 12.22 7.84 9.55
C MET A 118 11.92 9.17 8.87
N PHE A 119 12.88 9.69 8.11
CA PHE A 119 12.79 10.99 7.41
C PHE A 119 12.53 10.84 5.90
N LYS A 120 12.70 9.64 5.34
CA LYS A 120 12.39 9.33 3.94
C LYS A 120 11.40 8.19 3.88
N VAL A 121 10.39 8.33 3.04
CA VAL A 121 9.39 7.28 2.79
C VAL A 121 9.42 6.88 1.32
N CYS A 122 9.33 5.58 1.05
CA CYS A 122 9.14 5.11 -0.31
C CYS A 122 7.66 5.23 -0.66
N TYR A 123 7.36 5.58 -1.90
CA TYR A 123 6.00 5.54 -2.41
C TYR A 123 5.93 4.74 -3.71
N VAL A 124 4.74 4.20 -3.96
CA VAL A 124 4.32 3.72 -5.26
C VAL A 124 3.12 4.54 -5.70
N GLU A 125 3.21 5.11 -6.88
CA GLU A 125 2.19 5.91 -7.52
C GLU A 125 1.47 5.09 -8.58
N PHE A 126 0.16 4.90 -8.40
CA PHE A 126 -0.71 4.37 -9.45
C PHE A 126 -1.31 5.55 -10.21
N ARG A 127 -0.91 5.74 -11.47
CA ARG A 127 -1.38 6.84 -12.31
C ARG A 127 -2.61 6.43 -13.10
N PHE A 128 -3.59 7.33 -13.13
CA PHE A 128 -4.79 7.27 -13.96
C PHE A 128 -4.90 8.59 -14.74
N LYS A 129 -5.77 8.65 -15.75
CA LYS A 129 -5.93 9.87 -16.56
C LYS A 129 -6.29 11.07 -15.68
N HIS A 130 -7.28 10.91 -14.81
CA HIS A 130 -7.87 11.97 -13.98
C HIS A 130 -7.40 11.94 -12.52
N GLY A 131 -6.37 11.15 -12.21
CA GLY A 131 -5.87 11.13 -10.85
C GLY A 131 -4.69 10.21 -10.63
N SER A 132 -4.23 10.17 -9.38
CA SER A 132 -3.18 9.25 -8.96
C SER A 132 -3.36 8.84 -7.50
N VAL A 133 -2.87 7.64 -7.16
CA VAL A 133 -2.81 7.16 -5.78
C VAL A 133 -1.36 7.00 -5.37
N PHE A 134 -0.92 7.80 -4.42
CA PHE A 134 0.37 7.68 -3.76
C PHE A 134 0.26 6.80 -2.52
N CYS A 135 0.72 5.56 -2.67
CA CYS A 135 0.80 4.57 -1.60
C CYS A 135 2.16 4.65 -0.91
N TYR A 136 2.20 5.10 0.34
CA TYR A 136 3.45 5.19 1.10
C TYR A 136 3.76 3.91 1.86
N ILE A 137 5.01 3.46 1.78
CA ILE A 137 5.43 2.14 2.23
C ILE A 137 6.72 2.25 3.05
N LYS A 138 6.73 1.62 4.23
CA LYS A 138 7.91 1.54 5.11
C LYS A 138 9.03 0.68 4.49
N CYS A 139 8.67 -0.45 3.88
CA CYS A 139 9.63 -1.46 3.47
C CYS A 139 9.77 -1.59 1.95
N MET A 140 10.78 -0.91 1.38
CA MET A 140 11.30 -1.22 0.04
C MET A 140 12.77 -1.67 0.06
N LYS A 141 13.44 -1.66 1.23
CA LYS A 141 14.86 -2.02 1.39
C LYS A 141 15.21 -3.39 0.80
N ASN A 142 14.28 -4.35 0.79
CA ASN A 142 14.50 -5.67 0.20
C ASN A 142 14.24 -5.72 -1.31
N LEU A 143 13.36 -4.87 -1.85
CA LEU A 143 13.09 -4.78 -3.29
C LEU A 143 14.32 -4.21 -4.02
N LEU A 144 14.88 -3.14 -3.47
CA LEU A 144 16.00 -2.38 -4.06
C LEU A 144 17.37 -3.04 -3.85
N LYS A 145 17.51 -3.93 -2.86
CA LYS A 145 18.73 -4.74 -2.68
C LYS A 145 18.92 -5.74 -3.82
N LYS A 146 17.84 -6.22 -4.46
CA LYS A 146 17.93 -7.00 -5.71
C LYS A 146 18.35 -6.11 -6.89
N GLU A 147 17.91 -4.85 -6.94
CA GLU A 147 18.25 -3.92 -8.03
C GLU A 147 19.72 -3.52 -8.08
N LYS A 148 20.41 -3.36 -6.94
CA LYS A 148 21.87 -3.07 -6.95
C LYS A 148 22.72 -4.19 -7.58
N LYS A 149 22.18 -5.41 -7.74
CA LYS A 149 22.82 -6.49 -8.50
C LYS A 149 22.41 -6.51 -9.98
N ILE A 150 21.38 -5.76 -10.39
CA ILE A 150 20.85 -5.71 -11.75
C ILE A 150 20.97 -4.26 -12.23
N LYS A 151 22.21 -3.88 -12.58
CA LYS A 151 22.43 -2.67 -13.38
C LYS A 151 21.74 -2.89 -14.73
N ASN A 152 20.99 -1.88 -15.16
CA ASN A 152 20.30 -1.71 -16.44
C ASN A 152 18.80 -2.01 -16.39
N THR A 153 18.03 -0.91 -16.37
CA THR A 153 16.66 -0.73 -16.87
C THR A 153 15.74 -1.95 -16.73
N VAL A 154 15.12 -2.12 -15.57
CA VAL A 154 14.07 -3.13 -15.39
C VAL A 154 12.71 -2.45 -15.37
N LYS A 155 12.00 -2.57 -16.50
CA LYS A 155 10.54 -2.57 -16.56
C LYS A 155 10.07 -3.58 -15.51
N PHE A 156 9.40 -3.13 -14.47
CA PHE A 156 8.71 -4.05 -13.56
C PHE A 156 7.56 -4.72 -14.32
N CYS A 157 7.87 -5.81 -15.00
CA CYS A 157 6.89 -6.84 -15.27
C CYS A 157 6.67 -7.55 -13.92
N LEU A 158 5.68 -7.10 -13.15
CA LEU A 158 4.97 -8.05 -12.31
C LEU A 158 4.36 -9.06 -13.30
N VAL A 159 4.98 -10.22 -13.43
CA VAL A 159 4.28 -11.38 -13.99
C VAL A 159 3.14 -11.65 -13.02
N ILE A 160 1.94 -11.26 -13.42
CA ILE A 160 0.67 -11.75 -12.88
C ILE A 160 0.33 -13.01 -13.67
#